data_AF-A0A382FHI0-F1
#
_entry.id   AF-A0A382FHI0-F1
#
_cell.length_a   1.000
_cell.length_b   1.000
_cell.length_c   1.000
_cell.angle_alpha   90.00
_cell.angle_beta   90.00
_cell.angle_gamma   90.00
#
_symmetry.space_group_name_H-M   'P 1'
#
loop_
_entity.id
_entity.type
_entity.pdbx_description
1 polymer ?
#
loop_
_entity_poly.entity_id
_entity_poly.type
_entity_poly.pdbx_seq_one_letter_code
_entity_poly.pdbx_strand_id
1 'polypeptide(L)'
;MYNVGGIPHLEWNGDSSTIGGYPNGTWQGLYPNFAAIIDTFMTNQTPYAIGISGEYNGSQVNFDIELLLDDDRSPNNMYLELFVAEDSIYSYWGAIDEYHNARNVARRYITKSTSQKLPISISASGESETFSGSFEMSEAWVDSNIKIIAIVQDLDMYQVFQAATKNIMNLNPDSDGDGFDYLYDNCPNIYNPDQLDADDDGVGDVCDPCNQLVNILGNVNLDASGDDYIPIIDVADILAFTDLLNNTGLPPNDCQQVDLLADGTINDWDLIVLIDLVMAGGN
;
A
#
# COMPACT_ATOMS: atom_id res chain seq x y z
N MET A 1 -14.83 7.73 -18.05
CA MET A 1 -15.11 6.28 -17.88
C MET A 1 -14.49 5.55 -19.06
N TYR A 2 -13.64 4.55 -18.81
CA TYR A 2 -12.55 4.04 -19.67
C TYR A 2 -12.93 3.39 -21.03
N ASN A 3 -13.99 3.83 -21.71
CA ASN A 3 -14.40 3.33 -23.03
C ASN A 3 -14.32 1.79 -23.16
N VAL A 4 -14.95 1.08 -22.23
CA VAL A 4 -14.90 -0.38 -22.10
C VAL A 4 -15.28 -1.05 -23.43
N GLY A 5 -14.27 -1.61 -24.12
CA GLY A 5 -14.40 -2.16 -25.47
C GLY A 5 -14.72 -3.65 -25.57
N GLY A 6 -14.78 -4.38 -24.44
CA GLY A 6 -15.04 -5.82 -24.39
C GLY A 6 -15.14 -6.33 -22.95
N ILE A 7 -15.57 -7.57 -22.75
CA ILE A 7 -15.59 -8.22 -21.42
C ILE A 7 -14.93 -9.60 -21.56
N PRO A 8 -13.96 -9.96 -20.69
CA PRO A 8 -13.46 -9.18 -19.56
C PRO A 8 -12.56 -8.00 -19.98
N HIS A 9 -12.56 -6.95 -19.15
CA HIS A 9 -11.75 -5.74 -19.31
C HIS A 9 -11.15 -5.40 -17.95
N LEU A 10 -9.86 -5.08 -17.94
CA LEU A 10 -9.09 -4.72 -16.77
C LEU A 10 -8.53 -3.32 -16.99
N GLU A 11 -8.64 -2.48 -15.98
CA GLU A 11 -8.04 -1.16 -15.94
C GLU A 11 -7.03 -1.14 -14.79
N TRP A 12 -5.76 -0.89 -15.12
CA TRP A 12 -4.64 -0.89 -14.19
C TRP A 12 -4.32 0.55 -13.81
N ASN A 13 -4.50 0.86 -12.52
CA ASN A 13 -4.33 2.21 -11.95
C ASN A 13 -4.98 3.34 -12.76
N GLY A 14 -6.02 3.03 -13.55
CA GLY A 14 -6.68 4.01 -14.40
C GLY A 14 -5.83 4.60 -15.53
N ASP A 15 -4.70 3.97 -15.85
CA ASP A 15 -3.73 4.44 -16.86
C ASP A 15 -3.59 3.45 -18.03
N SER A 16 -3.61 2.16 -17.73
CA SER A 16 -3.44 1.10 -18.74
C SER A 16 -4.64 0.16 -18.76
N SER A 17 -5.12 -0.17 -19.96
CA SER A 17 -6.25 -1.10 -20.14
C SER A 17 -5.81 -2.41 -20.78
N THR A 18 -6.44 -3.51 -20.37
CA THR A 18 -6.29 -4.81 -21.02
C THR A 18 -7.66 -5.42 -21.30
N ILE A 19 -7.86 -5.86 -22.54
CA ILE A 19 -9.11 -6.51 -22.98
C ILE A 19 -8.83 -7.97 -23.27
N GLY A 20 -9.71 -8.84 -22.80
CA GLY A 20 -9.68 -10.27 -23.08
C GLY A 20 -9.36 -11.13 -21.85
N GLY A 21 -9.83 -12.37 -21.91
CA GLY A 21 -9.64 -13.38 -20.88
C GLY A 21 -8.93 -14.61 -21.45
N TYR A 22 -8.49 -15.51 -20.58
CA TYR A 22 -7.95 -16.79 -21.01
C TYR A 22 -9.09 -17.80 -21.23
N PRO A 23 -9.04 -18.63 -22.28
CA PRO A 23 -10.05 -19.67 -22.51
C PRO A 23 -10.23 -20.62 -21.31
N ASN A 24 -11.42 -21.19 -21.15
CA ASN A 24 -11.73 -22.23 -20.15
C ASN A 24 -11.42 -21.84 -18.69
N GLY A 25 -11.37 -20.54 -18.37
CA GLY A 25 -11.20 -20.05 -17.00
C GLY A 25 -9.81 -20.24 -16.40
N THR A 26 -8.80 -20.59 -17.21
CA THR A 26 -7.42 -20.76 -16.73
C THR A 26 -6.68 -19.41 -16.73
N TRP A 27 -7.09 -18.51 -15.83
CA TRP A 27 -6.55 -17.16 -15.68
C TRP A 27 -5.04 -17.12 -15.41
N GLN A 28 -4.46 -18.20 -14.87
CA GLN A 28 -3.03 -18.31 -14.61
C GLN A 28 -2.18 -18.06 -15.86
N GLY A 29 -2.71 -18.41 -17.04
CA GLY A 29 -2.03 -18.18 -18.32
C GLY A 29 -1.92 -16.71 -18.73
N LEU A 30 -2.62 -15.79 -18.05
CA LEU A 30 -2.53 -14.34 -18.29
C LEU A 30 -1.52 -13.64 -17.39
N TYR A 31 -1.18 -14.20 -16.22
CA TYR A 31 -0.27 -13.53 -15.29
C TYR A 31 1.07 -13.10 -15.89
N PRO A 32 1.74 -13.91 -16.73
CA PRO A 32 3.00 -13.47 -17.37
C PRO A 32 2.83 -12.24 -18.27
N ASN A 33 1.64 -12.02 -18.83
CA ASN A 33 1.35 -10.85 -19.66
C ASN A 33 1.14 -9.57 -18.82
N PHE A 34 0.94 -9.71 -17.51
CA PHE A 34 0.75 -8.60 -16.59
C PHE A 34 2.02 -8.26 -15.80
N ALA A 35 3.02 -9.15 -15.76
CA ALA A 35 4.24 -8.97 -14.97
C ALA A 35 4.86 -7.58 -15.20
N ALA A 36 5.18 -7.22 -16.44
CA ALA A 36 5.76 -5.92 -16.77
C ALA A 36 4.89 -4.72 -16.35
N ILE A 37 3.56 -4.86 -16.39
CA ILE A 37 2.61 -3.81 -15.95
C ILE A 37 2.66 -3.69 -14.42
N ILE A 38 2.62 -4.82 -13.72
CA ILE A 38 2.69 -4.87 -12.26
C ILE A 38 4.02 -4.31 -11.78
N ASP A 39 5.15 -4.74 -12.34
CA ASP A 39 6.49 -4.29 -11.97
C ASP A 39 6.61 -2.76 -12.12
N THR A 40 6.09 -2.22 -13.22
CA THR A 40 6.07 -0.75 -13.44
C THR A 40 5.27 0.00 -12.38
N PHE A 41 4.16 -0.57 -11.91
CA PHE A 41 3.31 0.09 -10.91
C PHE A 41 3.81 -0.10 -9.48
N MET A 42 4.48 -1.21 -9.18
CA MET A 42 5.08 -1.46 -7.88
C MET A 42 6.20 -0.47 -7.56
N THR A 43 6.95 -0.02 -8.57
CA THR A 43 8.01 0.99 -8.39
C THR A 43 7.48 2.42 -8.28
N ASN A 44 6.23 2.67 -8.64
CA ASN A 44 5.65 4.01 -8.58
C ASN A 44 5.20 4.31 -7.15
N GLN A 45 6.08 4.97 -6.41
CA GLN A 45 5.73 5.49 -5.09
C GLN A 45 4.67 6.59 -5.19
N THR A 46 3.85 6.66 -4.16
CA THR A 46 2.84 7.69 -3.97
C THR A 46 3.06 8.33 -2.61
N PRO A 47 2.94 9.67 -2.50
CA PRO A 47 3.13 10.34 -1.22
C PRO A 47 1.90 10.21 -0.31
N TYR A 48 0.88 9.46 -0.71
CA TYR A 48 -0.32 9.27 0.10
C TYR A 48 -0.23 7.97 0.91
N ALA A 49 -0.45 8.05 2.21
CA ALA A 49 -0.82 6.91 3.03
C ALA A 49 -2.32 6.96 3.34
N ILE A 50 -2.97 5.79 3.40
CA ILE A 50 -4.41 5.67 3.67
C ILE A 50 -4.64 4.77 4.88
N GLY A 51 -5.20 5.34 5.94
CA GLY A 51 -5.75 4.66 7.10
C GLY A 51 -7.23 4.37 6.89
N ILE A 52 -7.69 3.16 7.22
CA ILE A 52 -9.11 2.80 7.21
C ILE A 52 -9.47 2.22 8.57
N SER A 53 -10.35 2.91 9.28
CA SER A 53 -10.79 2.55 10.62
C SER A 53 -12.30 2.71 10.77
N GLY A 54 -12.83 2.31 11.93
CA GLY A 54 -14.25 2.44 12.27
C GLY A 54 -14.81 1.27 13.06
N GLU A 55 -16.11 1.05 12.90
CA GLU A 55 -16.86 0.04 13.66
C GLU A 55 -17.98 -0.60 12.83
N TYR A 56 -18.27 -1.86 13.14
CA TYR A 56 -19.41 -2.59 12.60
C TYR A 56 -20.29 -3.11 13.73
N ASN A 57 -21.56 -2.70 13.75
CA ASN A 57 -22.51 -3.04 14.81
C ASN A 57 -23.51 -4.18 14.44
N GLY A 58 -23.28 -4.88 13.33
CA GLY A 58 -24.16 -5.93 12.83
C GLY A 58 -25.10 -5.49 11.69
N SER A 59 -25.47 -4.20 11.62
CA SER A 59 -26.32 -3.69 10.53
C SER A 59 -25.71 -2.51 9.77
N GLN A 60 -24.94 -1.69 10.46
CA GLN A 60 -24.34 -0.48 9.91
C GLN A 60 -22.83 -0.53 10.15
N VAL A 61 -22.09 -0.10 9.13
CA VAL A 61 -20.66 0.14 9.22
C VAL A 61 -20.46 1.65 9.26
N ASN A 62 -19.83 2.13 10.32
CA ASN A 62 -19.29 3.49 10.41
C ASN A 62 -17.79 3.40 10.12
N PHE A 63 -17.27 4.33 9.34
CA PHE A 63 -15.86 4.31 8.95
C PHE A 63 -15.28 5.71 8.95
N ASP A 64 -13.98 5.76 9.20
CA ASP A 64 -13.12 6.92 9.04
C ASP A 64 -11.99 6.54 8.08
N ILE A 65 -11.76 7.40 7.09
CA ILE A 65 -10.65 7.25 6.16
C ILE A 65 -9.70 8.40 6.41
N GLU A 66 -8.52 8.08 6.91
CA GLU A 66 -7.46 9.06 7.12
C GLU A 66 -6.51 9.04 5.94
N LEU A 67 -6.22 10.22 5.39
CA LEU A 67 -5.18 10.42 4.40
C LEU A 67 -4.04 11.18 5.05
N LEU A 68 -2.84 10.66 4.95
CA LEU A 68 -1.60 11.35 5.30
C LEU A 68 -0.82 11.63 4.01
N LEU A 69 -0.23 12.81 3.91
CA LEU A 69 0.62 13.19 2.80
C LEU A 69 2.07 13.27 3.26
N ASP A 70 2.92 12.40 2.74
CA ASP A 70 4.32 12.25 3.16
C ASP A 70 5.26 13.18 2.39
N ASP A 71 4.86 13.64 1.19
CA ASP A 71 5.64 14.57 0.37
C ASP A 71 4.73 15.57 -0.36
N ASP A 72 5.26 16.76 -0.65
CA ASP A 72 4.51 17.88 -1.22
C ASP A 72 3.83 17.49 -2.53
N ARG A 73 2.52 17.69 -2.61
CA ARG A 73 1.75 17.35 -3.81
C ARG A 73 0.58 18.28 -4.02
N SER A 74 0.36 18.66 -5.28
CA SER A 74 -0.84 19.45 -5.63
C SER A 74 -2.13 18.61 -5.51
N PRO A 75 -3.15 19.10 -4.78
CA PRO A 75 -4.44 18.41 -4.65
C PRO A 75 -5.38 18.64 -5.84
N ASN A 76 -4.91 19.28 -6.92
CA ASN A 76 -5.76 19.62 -8.06
C ASN A 76 -6.37 18.35 -8.67
N ASN A 77 -7.71 18.30 -8.72
CA ASN A 77 -8.50 17.18 -9.21
C ASN A 77 -8.28 15.84 -8.48
N MET A 78 -7.70 15.88 -7.28
CA MET A 78 -7.50 14.70 -6.44
C MET A 78 -8.74 14.45 -5.59
N TYR A 79 -9.24 13.22 -5.64
CA TYR A 79 -10.40 12.79 -4.89
C TYR A 79 -10.15 11.46 -4.20
N LEU A 80 -10.77 11.31 -3.03
CA LEU A 80 -10.91 10.03 -2.36
C LEU A 80 -12.18 9.34 -2.90
N GLU A 81 -12.01 8.14 -3.45
CA GLU A 81 -13.12 7.31 -3.91
C GLU A 81 -13.25 6.05 -3.07
N LEU A 82 -14.49 5.76 -2.64
CA LEU A 82 -14.79 4.69 -1.68
C LEU A 82 -15.75 3.67 -2.26
N PHE A 83 -15.36 2.39 -2.15
CA PHE A 83 -16.12 1.26 -2.62
C PHE A 83 -16.28 0.22 -1.51
N VAL A 84 -17.38 -0.49 -1.55
CA VAL A 84 -17.59 -1.69 -0.74
C VAL A 84 -17.54 -2.87 -1.68
N ALA A 85 -16.65 -3.81 -1.39
CA ALA A 85 -16.54 -5.05 -2.14
C ALA A 85 -16.84 -6.23 -1.22
N GLU A 86 -17.40 -7.28 -1.81
CA GLU A 86 -17.59 -8.57 -1.15
C GLU A 86 -16.70 -9.60 -1.81
N ASP A 87 -15.91 -10.27 -1.00
CA ASP A 87 -15.06 -11.36 -1.45
C ASP A 87 -15.76 -12.72 -1.36
N SER A 88 -15.21 -13.72 -2.03
CA SER A 88 -15.63 -15.13 -1.89
C SER A 88 -17.14 -15.39 -2.03
N ILE A 89 -17.79 -14.76 -3.01
CA ILE A 89 -19.20 -15.04 -3.32
C ILE A 89 -19.31 -16.31 -4.13
N TYR A 90 -19.94 -17.34 -3.59
CA TYR A 90 -20.17 -18.59 -4.32
C TYR A 90 -21.19 -18.38 -5.45
N SER A 91 -20.75 -18.59 -6.69
CA SER A 91 -21.57 -18.33 -7.88
C SER A 91 -21.25 -19.31 -9.01
N TYR A 92 -22.20 -19.47 -9.92
CA TYR A 92 -22.08 -20.34 -11.09
C TYR A 92 -21.57 -19.56 -12.29
N TRP A 93 -20.51 -20.05 -12.93
CA TRP A 93 -19.92 -19.44 -14.12
C TRP A 93 -20.29 -20.20 -15.38
N GLY A 94 -21.33 -19.71 -16.05
CA GLY A 94 -21.87 -20.37 -17.23
C GLY A 94 -20.92 -20.49 -18.43
N ALA A 95 -19.81 -19.76 -18.47
CA ALA A 95 -18.85 -19.87 -19.59
C ALA A 95 -18.00 -21.15 -19.51
N ILE A 96 -17.81 -21.70 -18.30
CA ILE A 96 -17.03 -22.91 -18.07
C ILE A 96 -17.81 -24.03 -17.38
N ASP A 97 -19.10 -23.80 -17.08
CA ASP A 97 -20.01 -24.78 -16.44
C ASP A 97 -19.54 -25.25 -15.05
N GLU A 98 -18.99 -24.31 -14.26
CA GLU A 98 -18.47 -24.61 -12.92
C GLU A 98 -18.92 -23.59 -11.87
N TYR A 99 -19.04 -24.06 -10.63
CA TYR A 99 -19.21 -23.18 -9.49
C TYR A 99 -17.87 -22.76 -8.93
N HIS A 100 -17.74 -21.47 -8.61
CA HIS A 100 -16.54 -20.93 -8.00
C HIS A 100 -16.86 -19.71 -7.12
N ASN A 101 -15.85 -19.27 -6.38
CA ASN A 101 -15.91 -18.04 -5.63
C ASN A 101 -15.58 -16.85 -6.55
N ALA A 102 -16.54 -15.96 -6.77
CA ALA A 102 -16.28 -14.65 -7.34
C ALA A 102 -15.58 -13.80 -6.27
N ARG A 103 -14.44 -13.22 -6.64
CA ARG A 103 -13.57 -12.47 -5.72
C ARG A 103 -13.78 -10.98 -5.89
N ASN A 104 -13.72 -10.23 -4.79
CA ASN A 104 -13.71 -8.76 -4.77
C ASN A 104 -14.82 -8.08 -5.60
N VAL A 105 -16.05 -8.60 -5.53
CA VAL A 105 -17.17 -8.05 -6.30
C VAL A 105 -17.63 -6.75 -5.67
N ALA A 106 -17.57 -5.65 -6.42
CA ALA A 106 -18.09 -4.36 -5.97
C ALA A 106 -19.60 -4.45 -5.70
N ARG A 107 -20.00 -4.24 -4.45
CA ARG A 107 -21.40 -4.23 -4.00
C ARG A 107 -21.97 -2.81 -3.93
N ARG A 108 -21.13 -1.84 -3.58
CA ARG A 108 -21.52 -0.42 -3.45
C ARG A 108 -20.38 0.51 -3.84
N TYR A 109 -20.73 1.61 -4.48
CA TYR A 109 -19.82 2.72 -4.74
C TYR A 109 -20.34 3.93 -3.96
N ILE A 110 -19.69 4.24 -2.84
CA ILE A 110 -20.14 5.23 -1.85
C ILE A 110 -20.07 6.63 -2.44
N THR A 111 -18.96 6.95 -3.11
CA THR A 111 -18.65 8.28 -3.67
C THR A 111 -19.02 8.41 -5.16
N LYS A 112 -19.93 7.55 -5.66
CA LYS A 112 -20.27 7.50 -7.09
C LYS A 112 -20.87 8.80 -7.61
N SER A 113 -21.76 9.42 -6.84
CA SER A 113 -22.48 10.61 -7.28
C SER A 113 -21.64 11.86 -7.06
N THR A 114 -21.81 12.87 -7.92
CA THR A 114 -21.07 14.14 -7.82
C THR A 114 -21.22 14.81 -6.45
N SER A 115 -22.39 14.67 -5.82
CA SER A 115 -22.65 15.20 -4.47
C SER A 115 -21.98 14.43 -3.34
N GLN A 116 -21.46 13.23 -3.61
CA GLN A 116 -20.79 12.37 -2.64
C GLN A 116 -19.28 12.26 -2.92
N LYS A 117 -18.75 13.04 -3.87
CA LYS A 117 -17.31 13.10 -4.13
C LYS A 117 -16.61 13.74 -2.94
N LEU A 118 -15.44 13.21 -2.61
CA LEU A 118 -14.62 13.64 -1.49
C LEU A 118 -13.34 14.28 -2.06
N PRO A 119 -13.35 15.59 -2.37
CA PRO A 119 -12.14 16.27 -2.83
C PRO A 119 -11.10 16.30 -1.72
N ILE A 120 -9.86 16.02 -2.07
CA ILE A 120 -8.70 16.08 -1.15
C ILE A 120 -8.22 17.53 -1.10
N SER A 121 -7.89 18.01 0.10
CA SER A 121 -7.48 19.41 0.31
C SER A 121 -6.03 19.60 0.78
N ILE A 122 -5.40 18.55 1.32
CA ILE A 122 -4.01 18.55 1.77
C ILE A 122 -3.02 18.68 0.62
N SER A 123 -1.90 19.35 0.86
CA SER A 123 -0.91 19.69 -0.17
C SER A 123 0.55 19.73 0.27
N ALA A 124 0.80 19.78 1.58
CA ALA A 124 2.15 19.79 2.14
C ALA A 124 2.46 18.50 2.90
N SER A 125 3.73 18.09 2.89
CA SER A 125 4.22 16.97 3.70
C SER A 125 3.84 17.14 5.18
N GLY A 126 3.38 16.05 5.79
CA GLY A 126 2.91 15.97 7.17
C GLY A 126 1.46 16.43 7.40
N GLU A 127 0.76 16.94 6.38
CA GLU A 127 -0.67 17.23 6.48
C GLU A 127 -1.50 15.95 6.43
N SER A 128 -2.56 15.89 7.25
CA SER A 128 -3.55 14.81 7.19
C SER A 128 -4.98 15.33 7.07
N GLU A 129 -5.85 14.50 6.49
CA GLU A 129 -7.27 14.78 6.30
C GLU A 129 -8.11 13.52 6.55
N THR A 130 -9.17 13.65 7.33
CA THR A 130 -10.06 12.53 7.67
C THR A 130 -11.43 12.68 7.02
N PHE A 131 -11.91 11.61 6.41
CA PHE A 131 -13.23 11.50 5.80
C PHE A 131 -14.07 10.44 6.50
N SER A 132 -15.10 10.89 7.23
CA SER A 132 -16.03 10.02 7.94
C SER A 132 -17.26 9.69 7.10
N GLY A 133 -17.80 8.49 7.28
CA GLY A 133 -19.05 8.10 6.64
C GLY A 133 -19.65 6.82 7.23
N SER A 134 -20.77 6.41 6.64
CA SER A 134 -21.39 5.14 7.00
C SER A 134 -22.15 4.52 5.84
N PHE A 135 -22.38 3.20 5.94
CA PHE A 135 -23.28 2.50 5.05
C PHE A 135 -24.00 1.36 5.76
N GLU A 136 -25.22 1.09 5.29
CA GLU A 136 -26.02 -0.05 5.73
C GLU A 136 -25.60 -1.33 5.01
N MET A 137 -25.50 -2.41 5.77
CA MET A 137 -25.33 -3.77 5.27
C MET A 137 -26.62 -4.28 4.66
N SER A 138 -26.49 -5.01 3.55
CA SER A 138 -27.61 -5.76 2.99
C SER A 138 -27.66 -7.16 3.61
N GLU A 139 -28.87 -7.67 3.83
CA GLU A 139 -29.08 -9.05 4.28
C GLU A 139 -28.50 -10.12 3.33
N ALA A 140 -28.23 -9.76 2.07
CA ALA A 140 -27.63 -10.65 1.07
C ALA A 140 -26.10 -10.69 1.11
N TRP A 141 -25.47 -9.90 1.98
CA TRP A 141 -24.02 -9.76 2.07
C TRP A 141 -23.49 -10.58 3.25
N VAL A 142 -22.34 -11.22 3.07
CA VAL A 142 -21.65 -11.92 4.17
C VAL A 142 -20.65 -10.97 4.80
N ASP A 143 -20.90 -10.55 6.05
CA ASP A 143 -20.10 -9.60 6.82
C ASP A 143 -18.60 -9.90 6.82
N SER A 144 -18.20 -11.15 7.09
CA SER A 144 -16.80 -11.58 7.10
C SER A 144 -16.08 -11.38 5.76
N ASN A 145 -16.83 -11.24 4.67
CA ASN A 145 -16.31 -11.09 3.33
C ASN A 145 -16.38 -9.64 2.83
N ILE A 146 -16.97 -8.73 3.60
CA ILE A 146 -17.08 -7.32 3.21
C ILE A 146 -15.78 -6.58 3.55
N LYS A 147 -15.36 -5.77 2.59
CA LYS A 147 -14.22 -4.87 2.73
C LYS A 147 -14.54 -3.49 2.17
N ILE A 148 -13.96 -2.49 2.80
CA ILE A 148 -13.88 -1.13 2.27
C ILE A 148 -12.63 -1.07 1.39
N ILE A 149 -12.77 -0.44 0.24
CA ILE A 149 -11.66 -0.08 -0.65
C ILE A 149 -11.68 1.43 -0.77
N ALA A 150 -10.57 2.06 -0.40
CA ALA A 150 -10.35 3.49 -0.56
C ALA A 150 -9.25 3.68 -1.61
N ILE A 151 -9.49 4.58 -2.56
CA ILE A 151 -8.50 4.93 -3.57
C ILE A 151 -8.36 6.45 -3.66
N VAL A 152 -7.13 6.91 -3.85
CA VAL A 152 -6.82 8.30 -4.17
C VAL A 152 -6.67 8.40 -5.68
N GLN A 153 -7.54 9.16 -6.33
CA GLN A 153 -7.67 9.20 -7.78
C GLN A 153 -7.72 10.64 -8.31
N ASP A 154 -7.01 10.90 -9.40
CA ASP A 154 -7.22 12.09 -10.23
C ASP A 154 -8.44 11.86 -11.13
N LEU A 155 -9.47 12.70 -11.07
CA LEU A 155 -10.70 12.51 -11.85
C LEU A 155 -10.67 13.08 -13.28
N ASP A 156 -9.64 13.85 -13.64
CA ASP A 156 -9.45 14.34 -15.03
C ASP A 156 -8.68 13.30 -15.84
N MET A 157 -7.58 12.79 -15.30
CA MET A 157 -6.74 11.76 -15.92
C MET A 157 -7.24 10.34 -15.63
N TYR A 158 -8.08 10.19 -14.62
CA TYR A 158 -8.56 8.91 -14.08
C TYR A 158 -7.47 8.04 -13.45
N GLN A 159 -6.26 8.55 -13.26
CA GLN A 159 -5.16 7.80 -12.66
C GLN A 159 -5.37 7.60 -11.16
N VAL A 160 -5.15 6.38 -10.69
CA VAL A 160 -5.16 6.00 -9.27
C VAL A 160 -3.72 6.04 -8.76
N PHE A 161 -3.50 6.78 -7.68
CA PHE A 161 -2.17 6.97 -7.08
C PHE A 161 -1.95 6.07 -5.88
N GLN A 162 -2.98 5.86 -5.05
CA GLN A 162 -2.91 5.02 -3.87
C GLN A 162 -4.21 4.25 -3.71
N ALA A 163 -4.11 3.05 -3.13
CA ALA A 163 -5.26 2.23 -2.79
C ALA A 163 -5.01 1.46 -1.49
N ALA A 164 -5.99 1.48 -0.59
CA ALA A 164 -6.00 0.67 0.62
C ALA A 164 -7.30 -0.11 0.74
N THR A 165 -7.25 -1.22 1.47
CA THR A 165 -8.44 -2.01 1.77
C THR A 165 -8.40 -2.56 3.18
N LYS A 166 -9.56 -2.58 3.84
CA LYS A 166 -9.72 -3.15 5.18
C LYS A 166 -11.01 -3.95 5.24
N ASN A 167 -10.95 -5.09 5.91
CA ASN A 167 -12.13 -5.91 6.20
C ASN A 167 -12.96 -5.24 7.30
N ILE A 168 -14.28 -5.23 7.15
CA ILE A 168 -15.15 -4.53 8.11
C ILE A 168 -15.14 -5.15 9.52
N MET A 169 -14.71 -6.41 9.65
CA MET A 169 -14.55 -7.09 10.93
C MET A 169 -13.30 -6.64 11.69
N ASN A 170 -12.36 -5.98 11.02
CA ASN A 170 -11.07 -5.59 11.56
C ASN A 170 -10.86 -4.06 11.41
N LEU A 171 -11.85 -3.25 11.77
CA LEU A 171 -11.80 -1.79 11.64
C LEU A 171 -11.22 -1.07 12.87
N ASN A 172 -10.87 -1.80 13.93
CA ASN A 172 -10.22 -1.20 15.10
C ASN A 172 -8.87 -0.57 14.68
N PRO A 173 -8.67 0.75 14.80
CA PRO A 173 -7.44 1.41 14.38
C PRO A 173 -6.24 1.15 15.30
N ASP A 174 -6.50 0.78 16.55
CA ASP A 174 -5.52 0.53 17.61
C ASP A 174 -5.67 -0.92 18.08
N SER A 175 -5.00 -1.86 17.40
CA SER A 175 -5.21 -3.29 17.64
C SER A 175 -4.66 -3.81 18.95
N ASP A 176 -3.60 -3.21 19.48
CA ASP A 176 -2.95 -3.64 20.71
C ASP A 176 -3.33 -2.78 21.93
N GLY A 177 -4.04 -1.68 21.73
CA GLY A 177 -4.67 -0.86 22.75
C GLY A 177 -3.73 0.14 23.40
N ASP A 178 -2.67 0.54 22.71
CA ASP A 178 -1.61 1.40 23.25
C ASP A 178 -1.90 2.90 23.13
N GLY A 179 -2.94 3.25 22.37
CA GLY A 179 -3.41 4.61 22.18
C GLY A 179 -2.93 5.28 20.89
N PHE A 180 -2.20 4.56 20.02
CA PHE A 180 -1.83 5.01 18.69
C PHE A 180 -2.58 4.25 17.60
N ASP A 181 -3.03 4.97 16.58
CA ASP A 181 -3.69 4.39 15.42
C ASP A 181 -2.62 3.92 14.41
N TYR A 182 -2.93 2.94 13.56
CA TYR A 182 -2.00 2.34 12.58
C TYR A 182 -1.09 3.29 11.77
N LEU A 183 -1.52 4.52 11.47
CA LEU A 183 -0.71 5.48 10.71
C LEU A 183 0.35 6.19 11.57
N TYR A 184 0.22 6.12 12.89
CA TYR A 184 1.04 6.81 13.87
C TYR A 184 1.65 5.85 14.90
N ASP A 185 1.39 4.54 14.75
CA ASP A 185 1.90 3.48 15.60
C ASP A 185 3.07 2.77 14.90
N ASN A 186 4.27 2.91 15.47
CA ASN A 186 5.49 2.27 14.97
C ASN A 186 5.58 0.77 15.31
N CYS A 187 4.64 0.23 16.10
CA CYS A 187 4.48 -1.20 16.35
C CYS A 187 3.00 -1.65 16.37
N PRO A 188 2.29 -1.66 15.23
CA PRO A 188 0.83 -1.92 15.09
C PRO A 188 0.18 -3.11 15.82
N ASN A 189 0.98 -4.05 16.31
CA ASN A 189 0.53 -5.30 16.90
C ASN A 189 1.17 -5.57 18.28
N ILE A 190 2.03 -4.69 18.79
CA ILE A 190 2.76 -4.86 20.05
C ILE A 190 2.67 -3.58 20.85
N TYR A 191 1.83 -3.60 21.89
CA TYR A 191 1.62 -2.50 22.83
C TYR A 191 2.91 -1.78 23.27
N ASN A 192 3.08 -0.51 22.86
CA ASN A 192 4.20 0.37 23.20
C ASN A 192 3.77 1.85 23.27
N PRO A 193 3.04 2.24 24.33
CA PRO A 193 2.47 3.59 24.47
C PRO A 193 3.51 4.71 24.59
N ASP A 194 4.78 4.37 24.76
CA ASP A 194 5.91 5.31 24.75
C ASP A 194 6.48 5.54 23.34
N GLN A 195 6.12 4.72 22.35
CA GLN A 195 6.51 4.81 20.94
C GLN A 195 8.02 5.06 20.77
N LEU A 196 8.82 4.44 21.66
CA LEU A 196 10.27 4.56 21.60
C LEU A 196 10.76 3.91 20.30
N ASP A 197 11.60 4.64 19.59
CA ASP A 197 12.27 4.26 18.36
C ASP A 197 13.66 4.90 18.47
N ALA A 198 14.62 4.11 18.96
CA ALA A 198 15.92 4.64 19.35
C ALA A 198 16.79 5.04 18.15
N ASP A 199 16.54 4.43 16.99
CA ASP A 199 17.24 4.56 15.72
C ASP A 199 16.46 5.33 14.65
N ASP A 200 15.22 5.73 14.94
CA ASP A 200 14.37 6.60 14.09
C ASP A 200 14.13 6.00 12.69
N ASP A 201 14.00 4.68 12.61
CA ASP A 201 13.74 3.96 11.35
C ASP A 201 12.24 3.75 11.08
N GLY A 202 11.38 4.19 12.01
CA GLY A 202 9.93 4.09 11.95
C GLY A 202 9.38 2.77 12.49
N VAL A 203 10.22 1.90 13.04
CA VAL A 203 9.84 0.65 13.71
C VAL A 203 10.18 0.77 15.20
N GLY A 204 9.17 0.63 16.07
CA GLY A 204 9.40 0.85 17.50
C GLY A 204 10.33 -0.19 18.13
N ASP A 205 11.05 0.23 19.17
CA ASP A 205 12.07 -0.52 19.91
C ASP A 205 11.64 -1.95 20.29
N VAL A 206 10.35 -2.14 20.56
CA VAL A 206 9.78 -3.39 21.05
C VAL A 206 9.46 -4.40 19.93
N CYS A 207 9.27 -3.92 18.70
CA CYS A 207 8.95 -4.73 17.53
C CYS A 207 10.06 -4.73 16.49
N ASP A 208 11.07 -3.87 16.64
CA ASP A 208 12.24 -3.85 15.78
C ASP A 208 13.20 -5.03 16.10
N PRO A 209 13.39 -5.98 15.16
CA PRO A 209 14.38 -7.04 15.31
C PRO A 209 15.84 -6.53 15.31
N CYS A 210 16.06 -5.29 14.88
CA CYS A 210 17.35 -4.69 14.58
C CYS A 210 17.66 -3.43 15.39
N ASN A 211 16.98 -3.25 16.53
CA ASN A 211 17.05 -2.06 17.37
C ASN A 211 18.48 -1.55 17.59
N GLN A 212 18.66 -0.24 17.43
CA GLN A 212 19.90 0.55 17.43
C GLN A 212 20.66 0.57 16.10
N LEU A 213 20.06 0.08 15.02
CA LEU A 213 20.59 0.10 13.66
C LEU A 213 19.54 0.68 12.73
N VAL A 214 19.83 1.86 12.17
CA VAL A 214 18.91 2.58 11.28
C VAL A 214 18.67 1.80 9.99
N ASN A 215 17.65 0.94 9.98
CA ASN A 215 17.38 0.01 8.91
C ASN A 215 16.40 0.58 7.90
N ILE A 216 16.85 1.64 7.21
CA ILE A 216 16.07 2.28 6.15
C ILE A 216 16.60 1.90 4.76
N LEU A 217 15.72 1.99 3.76
CA LEU A 217 16.06 1.72 2.37
C LEU A 217 17.24 2.59 1.91
N GLY A 218 18.33 1.94 1.50
CA GLY A 218 19.53 2.61 1.00
C GLY A 218 20.70 2.68 2.00
N ASN A 219 20.44 2.52 3.30
CA ASN A 219 21.48 2.47 4.33
C ASN A 219 21.99 1.02 4.52
N VAL A 220 22.82 0.54 3.59
CA VAL A 220 23.25 -0.86 3.56
C VAL A 220 24.31 -1.18 4.61
N ASN A 221 25.14 -0.20 4.95
CA ASN A 221 26.17 -0.37 5.98
C ASN A 221 25.64 -0.09 7.41
N LEU A 222 24.39 0.39 7.52
CA LEU A 222 23.65 0.74 8.74
C LEU A 222 24.32 1.86 9.56
N ASP A 223 25.00 2.79 8.91
CA ASP A 223 25.61 3.94 9.56
C ASP A 223 24.68 5.15 9.63
N ALA A 224 24.89 5.95 10.67
CA ALA A 224 24.05 7.08 11.00
C ALA A 224 24.89 8.16 11.68
N SER A 225 24.42 9.40 11.62
CA SER A 225 25.10 10.57 12.17
C SER A 225 24.34 11.19 13.33
N GLY A 226 25.10 11.69 14.31
CA GLY A 226 24.55 12.41 15.46
C GLY A 226 23.94 11.51 16.54
N ASP A 227 23.35 12.15 17.54
CA ASP A 227 22.57 11.47 18.59
C ASP A 227 21.11 11.22 18.13
N ASP A 228 20.71 11.83 17.01
CA ASP A 228 19.38 11.74 16.40
C ASP A 228 19.32 10.68 15.27
N TYR A 229 20.33 9.80 15.17
CA TYR A 229 20.40 8.68 14.23
C TYR A 229 20.06 9.00 12.76
N ILE A 230 20.41 10.20 12.27
CA ILE A 230 20.15 10.57 10.88
C ILE A 230 20.92 9.60 9.96
N PRO A 231 20.23 8.77 9.15
CA PRO A 231 20.86 7.76 8.34
C PRO A 231 21.80 8.40 7.32
N ILE A 232 22.98 7.83 7.13
CA ILE A 232 23.92 8.30 6.13
C ILE A 232 23.77 7.37 4.92
N ILE A 233 23.25 7.90 3.82
CA ILE A 233 23.15 7.14 2.57
C ILE A 233 24.17 7.69 1.58
N ASP A 234 25.32 7.04 1.47
CA ASP A 234 26.43 7.51 0.67
C ASP A 234 27.19 6.40 -0.10
N VAL A 235 28.39 6.74 -0.58
CA VAL A 235 29.21 5.80 -1.36
C VAL A 235 29.64 4.59 -0.53
N ALA A 236 29.72 4.70 0.79
CA ALA A 236 30.04 3.60 1.69
C ALA A 236 28.97 2.50 1.65
N ASP A 237 27.70 2.83 1.44
CA ASP A 237 26.62 1.85 1.24
C ASP A 237 26.79 1.05 -0.04
N ILE A 238 27.15 1.74 -1.14
CA ILE A 238 27.44 1.09 -2.43
C ILE A 238 28.60 0.09 -2.26
N LEU A 239 29.64 0.49 -1.53
CA LEU A 239 30.78 -0.38 -1.25
C LEU A 239 30.39 -1.57 -0.38
N ALA A 240 29.63 -1.34 0.70
CA ALA A 240 29.11 -2.39 1.57
C ALA A 240 28.25 -3.40 0.80
N PHE A 241 27.39 -2.91 -0.09
CA PHE A 241 26.52 -3.77 -0.89
C PHE A 241 27.31 -4.56 -1.93
N THR A 242 28.30 -3.93 -2.59
CA THR A 242 29.20 -4.62 -3.52
C THR A 242 29.96 -5.76 -2.82
N ASP A 243 30.40 -5.54 -1.59
CA ASP A 243 31.08 -6.55 -0.78
C ASP A 243 30.13 -7.70 -0.37
N LEU A 244 28.87 -7.40 -0.09
CA LEU A 244 27.83 -8.38 0.21
C LEU A 244 27.56 -9.29 -1.00
N LEU A 245 27.37 -8.71 -2.19
CA LEU A 245 27.16 -9.46 -3.45
C LEU A 245 28.33 -10.40 -3.78
N ASN A 246 29.55 -9.97 -3.46
CA ASN A 246 30.77 -10.75 -3.69
C ASN A 246 31.11 -11.73 -2.55
N ASN A 247 30.35 -11.75 -1.45
CA ASN A 247 30.67 -12.48 -0.22
C ASN A 247 32.07 -12.18 0.32
N THR A 248 32.55 -10.93 0.17
CA THR A 248 33.93 -10.52 0.52
C THR A 248 34.02 -9.56 1.70
N GLY A 249 32.91 -9.06 2.24
CA GLY A 249 32.91 -8.07 3.34
C GLY A 249 31.94 -8.38 4.48
N LEU A 250 31.10 -7.40 4.83
CA LEU A 250 30.18 -7.46 5.99
C LEU A 250 29.40 -8.79 5.98
N PRO A 251 29.37 -9.53 7.10
CA PRO A 251 28.52 -10.70 7.17
C PRO A 251 27.06 -10.24 6.96
N PRO A 252 26.29 -10.89 6.07
CA PRO A 252 24.87 -10.61 5.94
C PRO A 252 24.24 -10.67 7.33
N ASN A 253 23.61 -9.58 7.74
CA ASN A 253 22.74 -9.59 8.89
C ASN A 253 21.29 -9.54 8.40
N ASP A 254 20.36 -9.98 9.25
CA ASP A 254 18.94 -9.96 8.90
C ASP A 254 18.36 -8.52 8.84
N CYS A 255 19.18 -7.52 9.16
CA CYS A 255 18.86 -6.10 9.20
C CYS A 255 19.22 -5.35 7.92
N GLN A 256 19.80 -6.00 6.92
CA GLN A 256 20.20 -5.34 5.67
C GLN A 256 19.06 -5.39 4.65
N GLN A 257 18.39 -4.25 4.42
CA GLN A 257 17.42 -4.06 3.34
C GLN A 257 18.14 -3.91 1.98
N VAL A 258 18.58 -5.03 1.41
CA VAL A 258 19.39 -5.05 0.17
C VAL A 258 18.65 -5.52 -1.08
N ASP A 259 17.38 -5.92 -0.96
CA ASP A 259 16.47 -6.16 -2.09
C ASP A 259 15.73 -4.86 -2.42
N LEU A 260 16.46 -3.88 -2.99
CA LEU A 260 15.95 -2.54 -3.28
C LEU A 260 14.85 -2.55 -4.33
N LEU A 261 14.80 -3.56 -5.20
CA LEU A 261 13.74 -3.74 -6.19
C LEU A 261 12.53 -4.52 -5.64
N ALA A 262 12.63 -5.06 -4.42
CA ALA A 262 11.62 -5.92 -3.79
C ALA A 262 11.15 -7.07 -4.71
N ASP A 263 12.05 -7.60 -5.53
CA ASP A 263 11.75 -8.66 -6.50
C ASP A 263 12.07 -10.07 -5.97
N GLY A 264 12.60 -10.14 -4.74
CA GLY A 264 13.00 -11.36 -4.06
C GLY A 264 14.38 -11.87 -4.45
N THR A 265 15.15 -11.12 -5.25
CA THR A 265 16.48 -11.49 -5.72
C THR A 265 17.53 -10.40 -5.51
N ILE A 266 18.41 -10.59 -4.54
CA ILE A 266 19.51 -9.64 -4.27
C ILE A 266 20.60 -9.80 -5.33
N ASN A 267 20.79 -8.80 -6.20
CA ASN A 267 21.73 -8.85 -7.32
C ASN A 267 22.27 -7.46 -7.76
N ASP A 268 23.01 -7.41 -8.87
CA ASP A 268 23.63 -6.18 -9.39
C ASP A 268 22.61 -5.09 -9.77
N TRP A 269 21.34 -5.45 -10.03
CA TRP A 269 20.28 -4.50 -10.34
C TRP A 269 19.86 -3.69 -9.12
N ASP A 270 19.79 -4.31 -7.94
CA ASP A 270 19.59 -3.59 -6.68
C ASP A 270 20.73 -2.61 -6.42
N LEU A 271 21.97 -3.03 -6.69
CA LEU A 271 23.14 -2.16 -6.55
C LEU A 271 23.05 -0.92 -7.45
N ILE A 272 22.52 -1.07 -8.67
CA ILE A 272 22.30 0.06 -9.58
C ILE A 272 21.26 1.04 -9.02
N VAL A 273 20.19 0.54 -8.40
CA VAL A 273 19.19 1.39 -7.72
C VAL A 273 19.83 2.18 -6.59
N LEU A 274 20.64 1.51 -5.76
CA LEU A 274 21.37 2.17 -4.68
C LEU A 274 22.30 3.26 -5.21
N ILE A 275 23.02 2.99 -6.30
CA ILE A 275 23.88 3.99 -6.96
C ILE A 275 23.06 5.20 -7.38
N ASP A 276 21.89 5.00 -8.00
CA ASP A 276 21.04 6.11 -8.45
C ASP A 276 20.53 6.94 -7.27
N LEU A 277 20.13 6.26 -6.17
CA LEU A 277 19.65 6.89 -4.94
C LEU A 277 20.74 7.76 -4.28
N VAL A 278 21.96 7.24 -4.15
CA VAL A 278 23.12 8.01 -3.66
C VAL A 278 23.46 9.19 -4.59
N MET A 279 23.43 8.97 -5.90
CA MET A 279 23.78 9.98 -6.91
C MET A 279 22.72 11.09 -7.06
N ALA A 280 21.45 10.81 -6.73
CA ALA A 280 20.38 11.80 -6.64
C ALA A 280 20.54 12.75 -5.44
N GLY A 281 21.52 12.50 -4.56
CA GLY A 281 21.90 13.38 -3.47
C GLY A 281 21.33 12.98 -2.12
N GLY A 282 21.05 11.68 -1.91
CA GLY A 282 20.57 11.08 -0.66
C GLY A 282 20.89 11.90 0.59
N ASN A 283 19.93 12.74 0.97
CA ASN A 283 19.84 13.51 2.21
C ASN A 283 18.37 13.80 2.42
#